data_AF-A0A1Y6CJ20-F1
#
_entry.id   AF-A0A1Y6CJ20-F1
#
_cell.length_a   1.000
_cell.length_b   1.000
_cell.length_c   1.000
_cell.angle_alpha   90.00
_cell.angle_beta   90.00
_cell.angle_gamma   90.00
#
_symmetry.space_group_name_H-M   'P 1'
#
loop_
_entity.id
_entity.type
_entity.pdbx_description
1 polymer ?
#
loop_
_entity_poly.entity_id
_entity_poly.type
_entity_poly.pdbx_seq_one_letter_code
_entity_poly.pdbx_strand_id
1 'polypeptide(L)'
;MKRSRIVILLMAVASLLAMLKVFGSRETVELTKMNVGSIDKTSKTSTKDPTQGTVLGDSSQSENRPDTIDSKVSEPLVKLEGTLRKPSEAYEQFLDLLDKPLVSENDKSAFLSIIDDPGLVEFSEKVLTRSEFGELNLSKERERLDAISYVGTLLSKKFPVKDDIEARAIEVVKTVLYRESIQGQQSEDLKKSLIGDKVELGVVLAVHWPNEWKEIVQTKKIPERLIEHITFYSDRHNLLMRENVGAIVKKLKSGA
;
A
#
# COMPACT_ATOMS: atom_id res chain seq x y z
N MET A 1 -12.61 0.29 -19.62
CA MET A 1 -12.39 -0.19 -18.23
C MET A 1 -11.00 0.10 -17.65
N LYS A 2 -9.96 0.44 -18.43
CA LYS A 2 -8.61 0.79 -17.94
C LYS A 2 -8.53 1.99 -16.97
N ARG A 3 -9.51 2.91 -17.02
CA ARG A 3 -9.54 4.12 -16.19
C ARG A 3 -9.82 3.84 -14.71
N SER A 4 -10.51 2.76 -14.36
CA SER A 4 -10.90 2.49 -12.96
C SER A 4 -9.73 2.00 -12.10
N ARG A 5 -8.83 1.19 -12.66
CA ARG A 5 -7.63 0.71 -11.95
C ARG A 5 -6.58 1.81 -11.81
N ILE A 6 -6.47 2.68 -12.81
CA ILE A 6 -5.65 3.89 -12.73
C ILE A 6 -6.19 4.81 -11.63
N VAL A 7 -7.52 4.95 -11.47
CA VAL A 7 -8.09 5.77 -10.39
C VAL A 7 -7.81 5.16 -9.01
N ILE A 8 -7.93 3.84 -8.84
CA ILE A 8 -7.62 3.16 -7.56
C ILE A 8 -6.13 3.29 -7.24
N LEU A 9 -5.25 3.07 -8.22
CA LEU A 9 -3.80 3.23 -8.07
C LEU A 9 -3.42 4.69 -7.79
N LEU A 10 -4.01 5.66 -8.50
CA LEU A 10 -3.79 7.09 -8.27
C LEU A 10 -4.32 7.55 -6.91
N MET A 11 -5.41 6.96 -6.42
CA MET A 11 -5.93 7.24 -5.08
C MET A 11 -5.03 6.63 -4.00
N ALA A 12 -4.49 5.42 -4.21
CA ALA A 12 -3.50 4.83 -3.32
C ALA A 12 -2.20 5.65 -3.27
N VAL A 13 -1.71 6.12 -4.43
CA VAL A 13 -0.53 6.99 -4.54
C VAL A 13 -0.78 8.38 -3.92
N ALA A 14 -1.96 8.97 -4.12
CA ALA A 14 -2.34 10.23 -3.48
C ALA A 14 -2.45 10.10 -1.95
N SER A 15 -2.96 8.97 -1.45
CA SER A 15 -3.00 8.66 -0.02
C SER A 15 -1.61 8.42 0.58
N LEU A 16 -0.69 7.80 -0.16
CA LEU A 16 0.71 7.64 0.24
C LEU A 16 1.43 9.00 0.33
N LEU A 17 1.18 9.90 -0.61
CA LEU A 17 1.71 11.28 -0.59
C LEU A 17 1.11 12.12 0.54
N ALA A 18 -0.16 11.92 0.88
CA ALA A 18 -0.80 12.54 2.04
C ALA A 18 -0.22 12.03 3.36
N MET A 19 0.07 10.73 3.46
CA MET A 19 0.77 10.17 4.63
C MET A 19 2.18 10.74 4.79
N LEU A 20 2.96 10.89 3.72
CA LEU A 20 4.31 11.48 3.78
C LEU A 20 4.31 12.93 4.32
N LYS A 21 3.29 13.72 4.00
CA LYS A 21 3.13 15.08 4.55
C LYS A 21 2.75 15.10 6.03
N VAL A 22 1.97 14.13 6.49
CA VAL A 22 1.52 14.07 7.90
C VAL A 22 2.60 13.48 8.81
N PHE A 23 3.36 12.49 8.33
CA PHE A 23 4.45 11.87 9.08
C PHE A 23 5.77 12.65 8.99
N GLY A 24 6.01 13.40 7.91
CA GLY A 24 7.20 14.27 7.78
C GLY A 24 7.12 15.60 8.53
N SER A 25 5.97 15.94 9.12
CA SER A 25 5.74 17.26 9.76
C SER A 25 5.75 17.22 11.30
N ARG A 26 6.32 16.18 11.91
CA ARG A 26 6.48 16.06 13.37
C ARG A 26 7.94 15.95 13.81
N GLU A 27 8.72 16.96 13.48
CA GLU A 27 9.87 17.36 14.29
C GLU A 27 9.90 18.88 14.38
N THR A 28 9.29 19.42 15.43
CA THR A 28 9.72 20.63 16.16
C THR A 28 8.67 21.01 17.20
N VAL A 29 9.15 21.48 18.36
CA VAL A 29 8.42 22.16 19.47
C VAL A 29 7.73 21.19 20.46
N GLU A 30 8.00 21.14 21.77
CA GLU A 30 8.87 21.89 22.68
C GLU A 30 9.05 21.04 23.95
N LEU A 31 10.28 20.94 24.43
CA LEU A 31 10.65 20.28 25.69
C LEU A 31 10.98 21.38 26.69
N THR A 32 9.97 21.98 27.35
CA THR A 32 10.23 22.85 28.50
C THR A 32 9.06 22.88 29.50
N LYS A 33 9.27 22.26 30.66
CA LYS A 33 9.17 22.86 32.00
C LYS A 33 9.00 21.77 33.06
N MET A 34 10.06 21.55 33.83
CA MET A 34 10.07 21.40 35.29
C MET A 34 11.49 20.94 35.67
N ASN A 35 12.30 21.80 36.29
CA ASN A 35 12.48 21.73 37.74
C ASN A 35 13.39 22.87 38.24
N VAL A 36 13.04 23.36 39.42
CA VAL A 36 13.72 24.40 40.20
C VAL A 36 14.87 23.76 40.99
N GLY A 37 15.99 24.45 41.13
CA GLY A 37 17.04 24.07 42.09
C GLY A 37 18.36 24.80 41.88
N SER A 38 18.45 26.03 42.40
CA SER A 38 19.68 26.80 42.57
C SER A 38 20.78 26.00 43.28
N ILE A 39 22.05 26.23 42.91
CA ILE A 39 23.15 26.49 43.85
C ILE A 39 24.26 27.27 43.10
N ASP A 40 24.68 28.31 43.79
CA ASP A 40 25.66 29.35 43.50
C ASP A 40 27.11 28.84 43.64
N LYS A 41 28.04 29.37 42.82
CA LYS A 41 29.36 29.96 43.20
C LYS A 41 30.49 29.84 42.15
N THR A 42 30.74 30.99 41.52
CA THR A 42 32.02 31.74 41.43
C THR A 42 33.35 31.07 41.00
N SER A 43 33.88 31.61 39.88
CA SER A 43 35.17 32.34 39.77
C SER A 43 36.43 31.66 39.17
N LYS A 44 36.89 32.31 38.09
CA LYS A 44 38.24 32.87 37.80
C LYS A 44 39.16 32.21 36.73
N THR A 45 39.23 32.93 35.60
CA THR A 45 40.41 33.50 34.86
C THR A 45 41.60 32.64 34.43
N SER A 46 41.95 32.73 33.12
CA SER A 46 43.25 33.22 32.58
C SER A 46 43.37 32.91 31.06
N THR A 47 43.16 33.86 30.14
CA THR A 47 44.16 34.60 29.31
C THR A 47 45.24 33.78 28.56
N LYS A 48 45.19 33.77 27.21
CA LYS A 48 46.10 34.51 26.28
C LYS A 48 45.87 34.16 24.78
N ASP A 49 45.52 35.19 24.01
CA ASP A 49 45.76 35.40 22.56
C ASP A 49 47.26 35.74 22.28
N PRO A 50 47.76 36.07 21.05
CA PRO A 50 47.12 36.32 19.73
C PRO A 50 47.86 35.61 18.54
N THR A 51 47.44 35.71 17.26
CA THR A 51 47.98 36.69 16.27
C THR A 51 47.32 36.52 14.88
N GLN A 52 46.65 37.59 14.41
CA GLN A 52 46.58 38.22 13.06
C GLN A 52 46.40 37.35 11.79
N GLY A 53 45.63 37.75 10.76
CA GLY A 53 45.06 39.06 10.46
C GLY A 53 44.12 39.08 9.25
N THR A 54 43.34 40.15 9.23
CA THR A 54 42.30 40.67 8.33
C THR A 54 42.72 40.85 6.87
N VAL A 55 41.81 40.64 5.90
CA VAL A 55 41.42 41.64 4.86
C VAL A 55 39.97 41.39 4.41
N LEU A 56 39.15 42.45 4.51
CA LEU A 56 37.82 42.62 3.93
C LEU A 56 37.94 43.11 2.47
N GLY A 57 37.05 42.68 1.58
CA GLY A 57 36.88 43.21 0.23
C GLY A 57 35.51 42.85 -0.33
N ASP A 58 34.82 43.86 -0.86
CA ASP A 58 33.37 44.02 -0.95
C ASP A 58 32.79 43.70 -2.35
N SER A 59 31.52 43.28 -2.38
CA SER A 59 30.46 43.58 -3.38
C SER A 59 30.52 43.13 -4.88
N SER A 60 29.45 42.42 -5.27
CA SER A 60 28.61 42.56 -6.49
C SER A 60 28.66 41.53 -7.65
N GLN A 61 27.46 40.96 -7.91
CA GLN A 61 26.81 40.59 -9.18
C GLN A 61 27.35 39.47 -10.12
N SER A 62 26.42 38.54 -10.43
CA SER A 62 25.98 38.12 -11.79
C SER A 62 25.99 36.62 -12.07
N GLU A 63 24.92 36.20 -12.75
CA GLU A 63 24.50 34.87 -13.22
C GLU A 63 25.52 34.17 -14.15
N ASN A 64 25.66 32.85 -14.02
CA ASN A 64 25.25 31.83 -15.02
C ASN A 64 25.99 30.48 -14.88
N ARG A 65 25.19 29.41 -14.85
CA ARG A 65 25.42 27.98 -15.17
C ARG A 65 26.57 27.20 -14.52
N PRO A 66 26.25 25.96 -14.11
CA PRO A 66 27.07 24.80 -14.46
C PRO A 66 26.25 23.83 -15.33
N ASP A 67 26.63 23.70 -16.59
CA ASP A 67 26.36 22.50 -17.38
C ASP A 67 27.29 21.37 -16.90
N THR A 68 26.88 20.13 -17.17
CA THR A 68 27.58 18.85 -16.98
C THR A 68 27.61 18.26 -15.56
N ILE A 69 26.48 17.65 -15.17
CA ILE A 69 26.51 16.43 -14.35
C ILE A 69 26.47 15.25 -15.32
N ASP A 70 27.62 14.56 -15.44
CA ASP A 70 27.76 13.26 -16.06
C ASP A 70 26.69 12.29 -15.51
N SER A 71 25.67 12.02 -16.31
CA SER A 71 24.68 10.98 -16.04
C SER A 71 25.28 9.61 -16.32
N LYS A 72 26.15 9.14 -15.42
CA LYS A 72 26.29 7.70 -15.18
C LYS A 72 25.12 7.27 -14.29
N VAL A 73 23.93 7.23 -14.87
CA VAL A 73 22.79 6.55 -14.25
C VAL A 73 23.12 5.06 -14.26
N SER A 74 23.35 4.59 -13.06
CA SER A 74 23.62 3.22 -12.64
C SER A 74 22.67 2.21 -13.32
N GLU A 75 23.26 1.34 -14.13
CA GLU A 75 22.61 0.23 -14.85
C GLU A 75 21.91 -0.88 -14.00
N PRO A 76 21.96 -0.97 -12.65
CA PRO A 76 21.16 -1.96 -11.92
C PRO A 76 19.66 -1.62 -11.80
N LEU A 77 19.29 -0.33 -11.83
CA LEU A 77 17.90 0.11 -11.55
C LEU A 77 16.93 -0.24 -12.69
N VAL A 78 17.37 -0.08 -13.95
CA VAL A 78 16.54 -0.30 -15.14
C VAL A 78 16.20 -1.78 -15.34
N LYS A 79 17.10 -2.70 -14.95
CA LYS A 79 16.82 -4.14 -14.99
C LYS A 79 15.79 -4.57 -13.93
N LEU A 80 15.78 -3.92 -12.76
CA LEU A 80 14.80 -4.19 -11.71
C LEU A 80 13.39 -3.72 -12.11
N GLU A 81 13.26 -2.52 -12.71
CA GLU A 81 11.97 -1.99 -13.20
C GLU A 81 11.29 -2.89 -14.23
N GLY A 82 12.05 -3.56 -15.10
CA GLY A 82 11.53 -4.49 -16.10
C GLY A 82 10.94 -5.78 -15.53
N THR A 83 11.46 -6.26 -14.40
CA THR A 83 10.94 -7.42 -13.66
C THR A 83 9.79 -7.07 -12.73
N LEU A 84 9.75 -5.85 -12.17
CA LEU A 84 8.71 -5.39 -11.23
C LEU A 84 7.31 -5.29 -11.85
N ARG A 85 7.23 -5.16 -13.18
CA ARG A 85 5.95 -5.04 -13.89
C ARG A 85 5.32 -6.37 -14.27
N LYS A 86 6.08 -7.47 -14.29
CA LYS A 86 5.57 -8.76 -14.74
C LYS A 86 4.81 -9.46 -13.61
N PRO A 87 3.66 -10.08 -13.91
CA PRO A 87 3.02 -11.05 -13.02
C PRO A 87 4.01 -12.10 -12.55
N SER A 88 3.81 -12.57 -11.32
CA SER A 88 4.47 -13.78 -10.82
C SER A 88 3.98 -14.99 -11.61
N GLU A 89 4.85 -15.98 -11.83
CA GLU A 89 4.60 -17.12 -12.72
C GLU A 89 3.28 -17.85 -12.41
N ALA A 90 2.96 -18.05 -11.12
CA ALA A 90 1.73 -18.70 -10.68
C ALA A 90 0.44 -17.93 -11.06
N TYR A 91 0.52 -16.61 -11.24
CA TYR A 91 -0.64 -15.73 -11.49
C TYR A 91 -0.66 -15.16 -12.91
N GLU A 92 0.31 -15.48 -13.76
CA GLU A 92 0.46 -14.85 -15.08
C GLU A 92 -0.78 -15.04 -15.95
N GLN A 93 -1.26 -16.28 -16.09
CA GLN A 93 -2.45 -16.58 -16.89
C GLN A 93 -3.71 -15.94 -16.30
N PHE A 94 -3.85 -15.95 -14.98
CA PHE A 94 -4.96 -15.30 -14.29
C PHE A 94 -5.01 -13.81 -14.59
N LEU A 95 -3.89 -13.10 -14.40
CA LEU A 95 -3.81 -11.65 -14.57
C LEU A 95 -3.94 -11.23 -16.04
N ASP A 96 -3.37 -12.00 -16.97
CA ASP A 96 -3.52 -11.75 -18.39
C ASP A 96 -5.00 -11.85 -18.83
N LEU A 97 -5.73 -12.85 -18.34
CA LEU A 97 -7.16 -13.00 -18.65
C LEU A 97 -8.04 -12.00 -17.90
N LEU A 98 -7.73 -11.67 -16.65
CA LEU A 98 -8.46 -10.68 -15.85
C LEU A 98 -8.46 -9.28 -16.49
N ASP A 99 -7.41 -8.96 -17.24
CA ASP A 99 -7.20 -7.66 -17.90
C ASP A 99 -7.84 -7.58 -19.29
N LYS A 100 -8.19 -8.74 -19.86
CA LYS A 100 -8.81 -8.86 -21.18
C LYS A 100 -10.34 -8.77 -21.08
N PRO A 101 -11.00 -8.22 -22.12
CA PRO A 101 -12.42 -8.45 -22.30
C PRO A 101 -12.62 -9.93 -22.66
N LEU A 102 -13.18 -10.72 -21.74
CA LEU A 102 -13.45 -12.16 -21.93
C LEU A 102 -14.63 -12.38 -22.89
N VAL A 103 -14.42 -12.07 -24.18
CA VAL A 103 -15.46 -12.14 -25.22
C VAL A 103 -15.60 -13.56 -25.75
N SER A 104 -14.50 -14.32 -25.87
CA SER A 104 -14.52 -15.68 -26.39
C SER A 104 -14.91 -16.69 -25.31
N GLU A 105 -15.62 -17.76 -25.70
CA GLU A 105 -15.98 -18.85 -24.77
C GLU A 105 -14.74 -19.56 -24.24
N ASN A 106 -13.69 -19.71 -25.06
CA ASN A 106 -12.43 -20.31 -24.62
C ASN A 106 -11.77 -19.50 -23.51
N ASP A 107 -11.70 -18.18 -23.64
CA ASP A 107 -11.10 -17.30 -22.61
C ASP A 107 -11.93 -17.34 -21.33
N LYS A 108 -13.27 -17.37 -21.44
CA LYS A 108 -14.16 -17.51 -20.28
C LYS A 108 -13.94 -18.84 -19.58
N SER A 109 -13.93 -19.96 -20.30
CA SER A 109 -13.71 -21.28 -19.72
C SER A 109 -12.33 -21.41 -19.08
N ALA A 110 -11.28 -20.88 -19.73
CA ALA A 110 -9.94 -20.84 -19.17
C ALA A 110 -9.90 -20.02 -17.86
N PHE A 111 -10.51 -18.83 -17.87
CA PHE A 111 -10.57 -17.97 -16.69
C PHE A 111 -11.34 -18.64 -15.54
N LEU A 112 -12.51 -19.22 -15.83
CA LEU A 112 -13.31 -19.95 -14.83
C LEU A 112 -12.53 -21.13 -14.25
N SER A 113 -11.81 -21.88 -15.09
CA SER A 113 -10.96 -22.98 -14.61
C SER A 113 -9.85 -22.52 -13.66
N ILE A 114 -9.34 -21.30 -13.83
CA ILE A 114 -8.27 -20.75 -12.98
C ILE A 114 -8.83 -20.21 -11.66
N ILE A 115 -9.97 -19.51 -11.68
CA ILE A 115 -10.58 -18.99 -10.44
C ILE A 115 -11.18 -20.10 -9.57
N ASP A 116 -11.53 -21.25 -10.15
CA ASP A 116 -11.98 -22.45 -9.44
C ASP A 116 -10.85 -23.44 -9.12
N ASP A 117 -9.58 -23.06 -9.31
CA ASP A 117 -8.42 -23.92 -8.98
C ASP A 117 -8.11 -23.88 -7.47
N PRO A 118 -8.37 -24.97 -6.72
CA PRO A 118 -8.05 -25.01 -5.29
C PRO A 118 -6.55 -24.87 -5.02
N GLY A 119 -5.69 -25.33 -5.94
CA GLY A 119 -4.24 -25.24 -5.78
C GLY A 119 -3.76 -23.78 -5.77
N LEU A 120 -4.38 -22.92 -6.58
CA LEU A 120 -4.03 -21.50 -6.63
C LEU A 120 -4.53 -20.74 -5.39
N VAL A 121 -5.64 -21.16 -4.78
CA VAL A 121 -6.12 -20.64 -3.49
C VAL A 121 -5.14 -21.01 -2.36
N GLU A 122 -4.73 -22.27 -2.28
CA GLU A 122 -3.74 -22.73 -1.31
C GLU A 122 -2.38 -22.04 -1.48
N PHE A 123 -1.96 -21.83 -2.73
CA PHE A 123 -0.73 -21.09 -3.01
C PHE A 123 -0.84 -19.63 -2.53
N SER A 124 -1.98 -18.98 -2.81
CA SER A 124 -2.24 -17.62 -2.34
C SER A 124 -2.22 -17.50 -0.83
N GLU A 125 -2.80 -18.46 -0.11
CA GLU A 125 -2.70 -18.52 1.35
C GLU A 125 -1.25 -18.57 1.83
N LYS A 126 -0.42 -19.45 1.24
CA LYS A 126 1.00 -19.59 1.60
C LYS A 126 1.77 -18.30 1.36
N VAL A 127 1.52 -17.63 0.22
CA VAL A 127 2.15 -16.35 -0.12
C VAL A 127 1.76 -15.26 0.88
N LEU A 128 0.47 -15.11 1.17
CA LEU A 128 -0.07 -14.05 2.03
C LEU A 128 0.23 -14.28 3.52
N THR A 129 0.42 -15.53 3.94
CA THR A 129 0.73 -15.90 5.33
C THR A 129 2.21 -16.17 5.58
N ARG A 130 3.08 -15.95 4.58
CA ARG A 130 4.53 -16.09 4.72
C ARG A 130 5.08 -15.12 5.76
N SER A 131 6.03 -15.56 6.58
CA SER A 131 6.80 -14.68 7.48
C SER A 131 7.89 -13.98 6.69
N GLU A 132 7.99 -12.66 6.86
CA GLU A 132 9.01 -11.82 6.21
C GLU A 132 9.74 -10.99 7.25
N PHE A 133 11.06 -10.88 7.08
CA PHE A 133 11.98 -10.23 8.01
C PHE A 133 12.96 -9.34 7.24
N GLY A 134 13.51 -8.34 7.91
CA GLY A 134 14.47 -7.41 7.31
C GLY A 134 13.79 -6.44 6.35
N GLU A 135 14.40 -6.26 5.17
CA GLU A 135 13.98 -5.28 4.18
C GLU A 135 12.84 -5.75 3.28
N LEU A 136 12.11 -4.78 2.71
CA LEU A 136 11.09 -5.02 1.71
C LEU A 136 11.71 -5.65 0.46
N ASN A 137 11.35 -6.90 0.18
CA ASN A 137 11.71 -7.57 -1.05
C ASN A 137 10.63 -7.35 -2.10
N LEU A 138 10.94 -6.58 -3.14
CA LEU A 138 9.96 -6.19 -4.16
C LEU A 138 9.42 -7.36 -4.99
N SER A 139 10.19 -8.43 -5.18
CA SER A 139 9.70 -9.63 -5.88
C SER A 139 8.67 -10.37 -5.03
N LYS A 140 8.90 -10.46 -3.71
CA LYS A 140 7.94 -11.05 -2.77
C LYS A 140 6.71 -10.19 -2.61
N GLU A 141 6.88 -8.88 -2.56
CA GLU A 141 5.78 -7.93 -2.56
C GLU A 141 4.92 -8.08 -3.81
N ARG A 142 5.53 -8.19 -4.99
CA ARG A 142 4.78 -8.41 -6.22
C ARG A 142 3.92 -9.68 -6.17
N GLU A 143 4.50 -10.77 -5.68
CA GLU A 143 3.80 -12.05 -5.50
C GLU A 143 2.61 -11.91 -4.54
N ARG A 144 2.77 -11.16 -3.43
CA ARG A 144 1.66 -10.85 -2.51
C ARG A 144 0.57 -10.02 -3.19
N LEU A 145 0.92 -9.01 -3.97
CA LEU A 145 -0.05 -8.17 -4.69
C LEU A 145 -0.83 -8.97 -5.75
N ASP A 146 -0.17 -9.90 -6.44
CA ASP A 146 -0.84 -10.79 -7.39
C ASP A 146 -1.80 -11.75 -6.65
N ALA A 147 -1.40 -12.29 -5.50
CA ALA A 147 -2.25 -13.11 -4.64
C ALA A 147 -3.46 -12.33 -4.10
N ILE A 148 -3.28 -11.07 -3.68
CA ILE A 148 -4.37 -10.19 -3.27
C ILE A 148 -5.35 -9.95 -4.42
N SER A 149 -4.83 -9.72 -5.62
CA SER A 149 -5.66 -9.53 -6.82
C SER A 149 -6.50 -10.78 -7.13
N TYR A 150 -5.92 -11.97 -6.96
CA TYR A 150 -6.61 -13.24 -7.14
C TYR A 150 -7.70 -13.45 -6.08
N VAL A 151 -7.34 -13.44 -4.79
CA VAL A 151 -8.29 -13.62 -3.68
C VAL A 151 -9.39 -12.57 -3.71
N GLY A 152 -9.03 -11.31 -3.98
CA GLY A 152 -9.98 -10.22 -4.12
C GLY A 152 -10.97 -10.43 -5.28
N THR A 153 -10.52 -11.05 -6.37
CA THR A 153 -11.39 -11.40 -7.49
C THR A 153 -12.40 -12.46 -7.10
N LEU A 154 -11.98 -13.51 -6.39
CA LEU A 154 -12.87 -14.56 -5.90
C LEU A 154 -14.00 -13.97 -5.05
N LEU A 155 -13.66 -13.01 -4.18
CA LEU A 155 -14.62 -12.41 -3.25
C LEU A 155 -15.50 -11.30 -3.87
N SER A 156 -15.14 -10.77 -5.04
CA SER A 156 -15.80 -9.60 -5.63
C SER A 156 -17.23 -9.85 -6.16
N LYS A 157 -17.69 -11.11 -6.16
CA LYS A 157 -18.98 -11.55 -6.74
C LYS A 157 -19.18 -11.20 -8.22
N LYS A 158 -18.10 -10.80 -8.91
CA LYS A 158 -18.12 -10.43 -10.32
C LYS A 158 -18.22 -11.65 -11.24
N PHE A 159 -17.73 -12.80 -10.78
CA PHE A 159 -17.68 -14.05 -11.52
C PHE A 159 -18.32 -15.16 -10.68
N PRO A 160 -18.93 -16.17 -11.33
CA PRO A 160 -19.44 -17.33 -10.63
C PRO A 160 -18.26 -18.19 -10.17
N VAL A 161 -17.96 -18.13 -8.88
CA VAL A 161 -16.94 -18.95 -8.20
C VAL A 161 -17.69 -20.04 -7.43
N LYS A 162 -17.11 -21.24 -7.33
CA LYS A 162 -17.71 -22.30 -6.50
C LYS A 162 -17.73 -21.94 -5.02
N ASP A 163 -18.81 -22.32 -4.33
CA ASP A 163 -19.03 -21.99 -2.91
C ASP A 163 -17.87 -22.44 -1.99
N ASP A 164 -17.27 -23.61 -2.25
CA ASP A 164 -16.16 -24.13 -1.46
C ASP A 164 -14.86 -23.33 -1.64
N ILE A 165 -14.59 -22.89 -2.87
CA ILE A 165 -13.46 -22.01 -3.21
C ILE A 165 -13.66 -20.63 -2.59
N GLU A 166 -14.88 -20.08 -2.68
CA GLU A 166 -15.24 -18.80 -2.10
C GLU A 166 -15.12 -18.82 -0.57
N ALA A 167 -15.66 -19.85 0.09
CA ALA A 167 -15.50 -20.05 1.53
C ALA A 167 -14.03 -20.14 1.94
N ARG A 168 -13.21 -20.86 1.15
CA ARG A 168 -11.76 -20.92 1.40
C ARG A 168 -11.10 -19.56 1.27
N ALA A 169 -11.46 -18.76 0.26
CA ALA A 169 -10.94 -17.40 0.09
C ALA A 169 -11.29 -16.48 1.26
N ILE A 170 -12.51 -16.59 1.82
CA ILE A 170 -12.91 -15.87 3.05
C ILE A 170 -12.00 -16.26 4.21
N GLU A 171 -11.74 -17.55 4.40
CA GLU A 171 -10.85 -18.04 5.46
C GLU A 171 -9.42 -17.54 5.27
N VAL A 172 -8.89 -17.49 4.03
CA VAL A 172 -7.58 -16.89 3.75
C VAL A 172 -7.53 -15.44 4.22
N VAL A 173 -8.54 -14.63 3.91
CA VAL A 173 -8.60 -13.23 4.37
C VAL A 173 -8.66 -13.15 5.89
N LYS A 174 -9.47 -13.97 6.55
CA LYS A 174 -9.53 -14.03 8.03
C LYS A 174 -8.15 -14.36 8.61
N THR A 175 -7.46 -15.36 8.08
CA THR A 175 -6.11 -15.73 8.52
C THR A 175 -5.14 -14.57 8.38
N VAL A 176 -5.14 -13.87 7.24
CA VAL A 176 -4.27 -12.70 7.02
C VAL A 176 -4.58 -11.58 8.00
N LEU A 177 -5.86 -11.27 8.22
CA LEU A 177 -6.29 -10.20 9.13
C LEU A 177 -5.89 -10.50 10.58
N TYR A 178 -6.14 -11.72 11.07
CA TYR A 178 -5.86 -12.13 12.45
C TYR A 178 -4.38 -12.35 12.76
N ARG A 179 -3.56 -12.63 11.76
CA ARG A 179 -2.14 -12.88 11.97
C ARG A 179 -1.40 -11.63 12.43
N GLU A 180 -0.49 -11.77 13.38
CA GLU A 180 0.45 -10.69 13.71
C GLU A 180 1.45 -10.52 12.55
N SER A 181 1.33 -9.43 11.79
CA SER A 181 2.12 -9.17 10.59
C SER A 181 3.36 -8.32 10.85
N ILE A 182 3.41 -7.62 12.00
CA ILE A 182 4.48 -6.69 12.35
C ILE A 182 5.38 -7.33 13.40
N GLN A 183 6.65 -7.51 13.07
CA GLN A 183 7.67 -8.07 13.95
C GLN A 183 8.84 -7.09 14.07
N GLY A 184 9.54 -7.12 15.21
CA GLY A 184 10.54 -6.11 15.57
C GLY A 184 11.74 -6.00 14.61
N GLN A 185 11.98 -7.01 13.76
CA GLN A 185 13.11 -7.06 12.83
C GLN A 185 12.77 -6.61 11.39
N GLN A 186 11.57 -6.08 11.16
CA GLN A 186 11.14 -5.63 9.82
C GLN A 186 11.44 -4.13 9.62
N SER A 187 11.81 -3.75 8.39
CA SER A 187 11.91 -2.34 8.02
C SER A 187 10.53 -1.69 7.95
N GLU A 188 10.50 -0.35 8.09
CA GLU A 188 9.24 0.40 8.08
C GLU A 188 8.45 0.24 6.78
N ASP A 189 9.14 0.12 5.64
CA ASP A 189 8.48 -0.06 4.34
C ASP A 189 7.86 -1.45 4.21
N LEU A 190 8.52 -2.49 4.73
CA LEU A 190 7.94 -3.83 4.80
C LEU A 190 6.70 -3.84 5.70
N LYS A 191 6.75 -3.20 6.88
CA LYS A 191 5.58 -3.10 7.77
C LYS A 191 4.40 -2.42 7.08
N LYS A 192 4.64 -1.30 6.39
CA LYS A 192 3.60 -0.57 5.63
C LYS A 192 3.01 -1.43 4.52
N SER A 193 3.85 -2.13 3.77
CA SER A 193 3.41 -3.05 2.70
C SER A 193 2.48 -4.12 3.28
N LEU A 194 2.88 -4.81 4.36
CA LEU A 194 2.08 -5.85 5.02
C LEU A 194 0.78 -5.32 5.64
N ILE A 195 0.77 -4.08 6.16
CA ILE A 195 -0.48 -3.42 6.60
C ILE A 195 -1.37 -3.12 5.38
N GLY A 196 -0.79 -2.67 4.28
CA GLY A 196 -1.48 -2.43 3.01
C GLY A 196 -2.23 -3.66 2.52
N ASP A 197 -1.56 -4.81 2.54
CA ASP A 197 -2.13 -6.12 2.18
C ASP A 197 -3.41 -6.42 2.99
N LYS A 198 -3.36 -6.18 4.32
CA LYS A 198 -4.52 -6.36 5.20
C LYS A 198 -5.66 -5.40 4.89
N VAL A 199 -5.35 -4.14 4.64
CA VAL A 199 -6.36 -3.12 4.33
C VAL A 199 -7.06 -3.49 3.02
N GLU A 200 -6.32 -3.88 1.99
CA GLU A 200 -6.90 -4.22 0.69
C GLU A 200 -7.85 -5.42 0.78
N LEU A 201 -7.40 -6.52 1.37
CA LEU A 201 -8.24 -7.71 1.57
C LEU A 201 -9.42 -7.44 2.50
N GLY A 202 -9.20 -6.68 3.58
CA GLY A 202 -10.24 -6.29 4.52
C GLY A 202 -11.33 -5.44 3.87
N VAL A 203 -10.96 -4.50 2.99
CA VAL A 203 -11.92 -3.67 2.25
C VAL A 203 -12.76 -4.52 1.29
N VAL A 204 -12.14 -5.43 0.55
CA VAL A 204 -12.87 -6.35 -0.34
C VAL A 204 -13.89 -7.16 0.47
N LEU A 205 -13.48 -7.73 1.60
CA LEU A 205 -14.37 -8.48 2.46
C LEU A 205 -15.49 -7.60 3.03
N ALA A 206 -15.19 -6.41 3.54
CA ALA A 206 -16.19 -5.49 4.09
C ALA A 206 -17.23 -5.03 3.06
N VAL A 207 -16.83 -4.84 1.80
CA VAL A 207 -17.73 -4.43 0.71
C VAL A 207 -18.62 -5.59 0.26
N HIS A 208 -18.04 -6.77 0.00
CA HIS A 208 -18.76 -7.86 -0.66
C HIS A 208 -19.37 -8.89 0.31
N TRP A 209 -18.85 -8.94 1.55
CA TRP A 209 -19.18 -9.90 2.61
C TRP A 209 -19.42 -9.18 3.96
N PRO A 210 -20.41 -8.26 4.03
CA PRO A 210 -20.60 -7.41 5.21
C PRO A 210 -20.96 -8.20 6.48
N ASN A 211 -21.53 -9.40 6.36
CA ASN A 211 -21.82 -10.26 7.52
C ASN A 211 -20.54 -10.85 8.12
N GLU A 212 -19.65 -11.38 7.27
CA GLU A 212 -18.33 -11.87 7.69
C GLU A 212 -17.49 -10.75 8.33
N TRP A 213 -17.52 -9.55 7.73
CA TRP A 213 -16.83 -8.39 8.28
C TRP A 213 -17.36 -8.01 9.67
N LYS A 214 -18.68 -7.99 9.86
CA LYS A 214 -19.29 -7.73 11.18
C LYS A 214 -18.84 -8.74 12.23
N GLU A 215 -18.75 -10.01 11.87
CA GLU A 215 -18.25 -11.05 12.78
C GLU A 215 -16.79 -10.78 13.18
N ILE A 216 -15.92 -10.49 12.21
CA ILE A 216 -14.51 -10.16 12.46
C ILE A 216 -14.38 -9.00 13.44
N VAL A 217 -15.12 -7.92 13.22
CA VAL A 217 -15.12 -6.74 14.11
C VAL A 217 -15.54 -7.11 15.53
N GLN A 218 -16.54 -7.99 15.68
CA GLN A 218 -17.02 -8.44 17.00
C GLN A 218 -16.01 -9.31 17.75
N THR A 219 -15.15 -10.05 17.04
CA THR A 219 -14.14 -10.90 17.70
C THR A 219 -13.06 -10.13 18.45
N LYS A 220 -12.85 -8.84 18.14
CA LYS A 220 -11.78 -7.99 18.70
C LYS A 220 -10.36 -8.59 18.57
N LYS A 221 -10.15 -9.48 17.59
CA LYS A 221 -8.84 -10.09 17.30
C LYS A 221 -7.92 -9.21 16.46
N ILE A 222 -8.46 -8.17 15.83
CA ILE A 222 -7.69 -7.21 15.02
C ILE A 222 -7.67 -5.83 15.70
N PRO A 223 -6.61 -5.02 15.52
CA PRO A 223 -6.51 -3.69 16.12
C PRO A 223 -7.63 -2.75 15.66
N GLU A 224 -8.20 -1.98 16.58
CA GLU A 224 -9.29 -1.02 16.31
C GLU A 224 -8.95 -0.06 15.16
N ARG A 225 -7.73 0.47 15.14
CA ARG A 225 -7.28 1.37 14.08
C ARG A 225 -7.32 0.74 12.68
N LEU A 226 -7.09 -0.58 12.57
CA LEU A 226 -7.20 -1.30 11.32
C LEU A 226 -8.68 -1.45 10.90
N ILE A 227 -9.57 -1.73 11.86
CA ILE A 227 -11.03 -1.74 11.65
C ILE A 227 -11.52 -0.40 11.10
N GLU A 228 -11.10 0.71 11.74
CA GLU A 228 -11.45 2.07 11.31
C GLU A 228 -11.00 2.35 9.87
N HIS A 229 -9.76 1.98 9.51
CA HIS A 229 -9.24 2.21 8.17
C HIS A 229 -10.00 1.39 7.12
N ILE A 230 -10.21 0.09 7.37
CA ILE A 230 -10.95 -0.78 6.46
C ILE A 230 -12.38 -0.24 6.28
N THR A 231 -13.05 0.11 7.38
CA THR A 231 -14.44 0.63 7.35
C THR A 231 -14.51 1.95 6.56
N PHE A 232 -13.59 2.87 6.80
CA PHE A 232 -13.53 4.14 6.05
C PHE A 232 -13.43 3.90 4.54
N TYR A 233 -12.52 3.02 4.11
CA TYR A 233 -12.32 2.74 2.69
C TYR A 233 -13.48 1.94 2.07
N SER A 234 -14.08 1.00 2.80
CA SER A 234 -15.26 0.27 2.33
C SER A 234 -16.47 1.18 2.15
N ASP A 235 -16.70 2.11 3.09
CA ASP A 235 -17.79 3.08 3.01
C ASP A 235 -17.60 4.02 1.83
N ARG A 236 -16.36 4.49 1.61
CA ARG A 236 -16.02 5.31 0.46
C ARG A 236 -16.23 4.56 -0.86
N HIS A 237 -15.86 3.28 -0.92
CA HIS A 237 -16.08 2.44 -2.09
C HIS A 237 -17.57 2.30 -2.41
N ASN A 238 -18.38 1.98 -1.40
CA ASN A 238 -19.83 1.85 -1.53
C ASN A 238 -20.51 3.17 -1.96
N LEU A 239 -20.03 4.31 -1.46
CA LEU A 239 -20.50 5.62 -1.90
C LEU A 239 -20.22 5.85 -3.40
N LEU A 240 -18.99 5.62 -3.84
CA LEU A 240 -18.59 5.79 -5.25
C LEU A 240 -19.37 4.85 -6.18
N MET A 241 -19.61 3.60 -5.77
CA MET A 241 -20.42 2.67 -6.54
C MET A 241 -21.86 3.17 -6.71
N ARG A 242 -22.48 3.68 -5.63
CA ARG A 242 -23.83 4.29 -5.70
C ARG A 242 -23.88 5.51 -6.60
N GLU A 243 -22.91 6.40 -6.50
CA GLU A 243 -22.81 7.60 -7.35
C GLU A 243 -22.67 7.22 -8.83
N ASN A 244 -21.82 6.23 -9.14
CA ASN A 244 -21.62 5.73 -10.50
C ASN A 244 -22.90 5.12 -11.08
N VAL A 245 -23.60 4.28 -10.31
CA VAL A 245 -24.88 3.69 -10.72
C VAL A 245 -25.90 4.80 -10.97
N GLY A 246 -26.01 5.79 -10.08
CA GLY A 246 -26.89 6.94 -10.24
C GLY A 246 -26.61 7.74 -11.52
N ALA A 247 -25.32 7.98 -11.83
CA ALA A 247 -24.92 8.66 -13.06
C ALA A 247 -25.26 7.85 -14.33
N ILE A 248 -25.08 6.53 -14.31
CA ILE A 248 -25.45 5.65 -15.43
C ILE A 248 -26.96 5.66 -15.64
N VAL A 249 -27.74 5.49 -14.56
CA VAL A 249 -29.22 5.51 -14.62
C VAL A 249 -29.72 6.86 -15.17
N LYS A 250 -29.14 7.98 -14.71
CA LYS A 250 -29.50 9.31 -15.23
C LYS A 250 -29.23 9.42 -16.74
N LYS A 251 -28.07 8.95 -17.22
CA LYS A 251 -27.73 8.94 -18.65
C LYS A 251 -28.69 8.10 -19.48
N LEU A 252 -29.07 6.92 -18.98
CA LEU A 252 -30.03 6.05 -19.66
C LEU A 252 -31.42 6.68 -19.73
N LYS A 253 -31.83 7.42 -18.70
CA LYS A 253 -33.12 8.14 -18.66
C LYS A 253 -33.15 9.41 -19.51
N SER A 254 -32.03 10.10 -19.68
CA SER A 254 -31.94 11.33 -20.49
C SER A 254 -31.62 11.09 -21.97
N GLY A 255 -31.28 9.85 -22.33
CA GLY A 255 -31.01 9.41 -23.71
C GLY A 255 -32.15 8.63 -24.36
N ALA A 256 -33.32 8.60 -23.71
CA ALA A 256 -34.61 8.17 -24.23
C ALA A 256 -35.52 9.40 -24.33
#